data_AF-A0A3N5SLD2-F1
#
_entry.id   AF-A0A3N5SLD2-F1
#
_cell.length_a   1.000
_cell.length_b   1.000
_cell.length_c   1.000
_cell.angle_alpha   90.00
_cell.angle_beta   90.00
_cell.angle_gamma   90.00
#
_symmetry.space_group_name_H-M   'P 1'
#
loop_
_entity.id
_entity.type
_entity.pdbx_description
1 polymer ?
#
loop_
_entity_poly.entity_id
_entity_poly.type
_entity_poly.pdbx_seq_one_letter_code
_entity_poly.pdbx_strand_id
1 'polypeptide(L)'
;MLRFEKKVQKLLEGSIDIHIHSAPDIFPRIMNDVDLALMAKQEGMRAILIKNHVVITADRAEIASQVAGFPVYGSIALNYSVGGLNANAVEVALKMGAKEVWLPTIHAAHYVAQKEHVPTLAKAVDKGMEGFY
;
A
#
# COMPACT_ATOMS: atom_id res chain seq x y z
N MET A 1 -15.92 -11.36 -9.77
CA MET A 1 -15.21 -12.41 -8.99
C MET A 1 -14.07 -12.93 -9.83
N LEU A 2 -12.84 -12.86 -9.33
CA LEU A 2 -11.67 -13.40 -10.04
C LEU A 2 -11.84 -14.93 -10.13
N ARG A 3 -11.98 -15.46 -11.34
CA ARG A 3 -12.15 -16.89 -11.57
C ARG A 3 -10.81 -17.50 -11.90
N PHE A 4 -10.06 -17.86 -10.86
CA PHE A 4 -8.85 -18.67 -11.01
C PHE A 4 -9.20 -20.16 -11.03
N GLU A 5 -8.30 -20.98 -11.57
CA GLU A 5 -8.39 -22.42 -11.38
C GLU A 5 -8.43 -22.76 -9.89
N LYS A 6 -9.17 -23.82 -9.52
CA LYS A 6 -9.32 -24.24 -8.10
C LYS A 6 -7.99 -24.41 -7.37
N LYS A 7 -6.95 -24.87 -8.08
CA LYS A 7 -5.61 -25.05 -7.51
C LYS A 7 -4.97 -23.73 -7.10
N VAL A 8 -5.22 -22.67 -7.87
CA VAL A 8 -4.74 -21.30 -7.58
C VAL A 8 -5.56 -20.68 -6.45
N GLN A 9 -6.89 -20.84 -6.43
CA GLN A 9 -7.73 -20.34 -5.34
C GLN A 9 -7.31 -20.89 -3.97
N LYS A 10 -6.93 -22.16 -3.90
CA LYS A 10 -6.41 -22.77 -2.66
C LYS A 10 -5.13 -22.12 -2.12
N LEU A 11 -4.35 -21.41 -2.94
CA LEU A 11 -3.17 -20.67 -2.47
C LEU A 11 -3.55 -19.45 -1.64
N LEU A 12 -4.77 -18.93 -1.78
CA LEU A 12 -5.24 -17.77 -1.02
C LEU A 12 -5.63 -18.14 0.41
N GLU A 13 -6.07 -19.38 0.63
CA GLU A 13 -6.54 -19.84 1.94
C GLU A 13 -5.42 -19.74 2.99
N GLY A 14 -5.67 -18.94 4.03
CA GLY A 14 -4.71 -18.67 5.10
C GLY A 14 -3.52 -17.78 4.71
N SER A 15 -3.47 -17.29 3.47
CA SER A 15 -2.38 -16.44 2.98
C SER A 15 -2.47 -15.00 3.50
N ILE A 16 -1.37 -14.26 3.36
CA ILE A 16 -1.30 -12.83 3.66
C ILE A 16 -0.63 -12.15 2.47
N ASP A 17 -1.32 -11.18 1.86
CA ASP A 17 -0.74 -10.30 0.85
C ASP A 17 -0.27 -9.01 1.53
N ILE A 18 1.01 -8.70 1.37
CA ILE A 18 1.67 -7.57 2.05
C ILE A 18 1.83 -6.34 1.16
N HIS A 19 1.39 -6.37 -0.11
CA HIS A 19 1.66 -5.29 -1.06
C HIS A 19 0.45 -4.93 -1.92
N ILE A 20 -0.61 -4.40 -1.28
CA ILE A 20 -1.81 -3.97 -2.00
C ILE A 20 -1.94 -2.45 -2.00
N HIS A 21 -2.39 -1.86 -3.11
CA HIS A 21 -2.76 -0.44 -3.16
C HIS A 21 -4.26 -0.31 -3.43
N SER A 22 -4.96 0.28 -2.48
CA SER A 22 -6.42 0.48 -2.45
C SER A 22 -6.75 1.97 -2.36
N ALA A 23 -7.95 2.36 -2.81
CA ALA A 23 -8.46 3.71 -2.66
C ALA A 23 -8.78 4.01 -1.18
N PRO A 24 -8.67 5.27 -0.73
CA PRO A 24 -8.31 6.47 -1.48
C PRO A 24 -6.81 6.52 -1.87
N ASP A 25 -6.53 7.03 -3.06
CA ASP A 25 -5.19 7.23 -3.59
C ASP A 25 -5.21 8.30 -4.70
N ILE A 26 -4.08 8.95 -4.95
CA ILE A 26 -3.89 9.87 -6.08
C ILE A 26 -3.81 9.11 -7.42
N PHE A 27 -3.60 7.79 -7.36
CA PHE A 27 -3.70 6.90 -8.50
C PHE A 27 -5.05 6.17 -8.51
N PRO A 28 -5.66 5.92 -9.68
CA PRO A 28 -6.90 5.16 -9.75
C PRO A 28 -6.69 3.73 -9.22
N ARG A 29 -7.54 3.29 -8.30
CA ARG A 29 -7.53 1.94 -7.70
C ARG A 29 -8.83 1.20 -8.01
N ILE A 30 -8.74 -0.12 -8.04
CA ILE A 30 -9.85 -1.00 -8.42
C ILE A 30 -10.89 -1.08 -7.30
N MET A 31 -10.45 -1.01 -6.04
CA MET A 31 -11.28 -1.13 -4.83
C MET A 31 -10.81 -0.17 -3.75
N ASN A 32 -11.71 0.18 -2.84
CA ASN A 32 -11.36 0.83 -1.58
C ASN A 32 -10.92 -0.21 -0.53
N ASP A 33 -10.45 0.27 0.61
CA ASP A 33 -9.94 -0.56 1.72
C ASP A 33 -10.95 -1.58 2.24
N VAL A 34 -12.23 -1.19 2.35
CA VAL A 34 -13.31 -2.04 2.90
C VAL A 34 -13.69 -3.13 1.91
N ASP A 35 -13.93 -2.78 0.64
CA ASP A 35 -14.28 -3.74 -0.41
C ASP A 35 -13.18 -4.78 -0.59
N LEU A 36 -11.92 -4.35 -0.54
CA LEU A 36 -10.76 -5.21 -0.59
C LEU A 36 -10.70 -6.17 0.61
N ALA A 37 -10.94 -5.67 1.82
CA ALA A 37 -10.94 -6.49 3.04
C ALA A 37 -12.07 -7.55 3.03
N LEU A 38 -13.27 -7.15 2.59
CA LEU A 38 -14.41 -8.06 2.43
C LEU A 38 -14.11 -9.15 1.39
N MET A 39 -13.47 -8.79 0.27
CA MET A 39 -13.05 -9.75 -0.74
C MET A 39 -12.00 -10.73 -0.21
N ALA A 40 -10.94 -10.22 0.43
CA ALA A 40 -9.88 -11.07 1.01
C ALA A 40 -10.45 -12.07 2.04
N LYS A 41 -11.40 -11.61 2.86
CA LYS A 41 -12.14 -12.46 3.80
C LYS A 41 -12.93 -13.56 3.08
N GLN A 42 -13.65 -13.22 2.01
CA GLN A 42 -14.43 -14.18 1.22
C GLN A 42 -13.55 -15.25 0.55
N GLU A 43 -12.34 -14.87 0.14
CA GLU A 43 -11.36 -15.79 -0.47
C GLU A 43 -10.57 -16.60 0.58
N GLY A 44 -10.92 -16.50 1.87
CA GLY A 44 -10.32 -17.30 2.94
C GLY A 44 -8.90 -16.88 3.33
N MET A 45 -8.46 -15.68 2.96
CA MET A 45 -7.16 -15.15 3.37
C MET A 45 -7.12 -14.95 4.89
N ARG A 46 -5.90 -14.89 5.46
CA ARG A 46 -5.70 -14.64 6.89
C ARG A 46 -5.66 -13.15 7.23
N ALA A 47 -5.08 -12.34 6.36
CA ALA A 47 -4.96 -10.89 6.51
C ALA A 47 -4.54 -10.25 5.19
N ILE A 48 -4.58 -8.91 5.14
CA ILE A 48 -3.95 -8.11 4.08
C ILE A 48 -3.19 -6.93 4.68
N LEU A 49 -2.20 -6.42 3.93
CA LEU A 49 -1.58 -5.13 4.19
C LEU A 49 -1.82 -4.18 3.02
N ILE A 50 -2.30 -2.99 3.33
CA ILE A 50 -2.50 -1.92 2.36
C ILE A 50 -1.37 -0.90 2.44
N LYS A 51 -0.96 -0.42 1.27
CA LYS A 51 0.12 0.54 1.05
C LYS A 51 -0.41 1.71 0.24
N ASN A 52 0.17 2.87 0.47
CA ASN A 52 0.01 4.05 -0.37
C ASN A 52 1.39 4.66 -0.66
N HIS A 53 1.56 5.36 -1.78
CA HIS A 53 2.83 6.02 -2.11
C HIS A 53 2.98 7.39 -1.44
N VAL A 54 1.87 8.02 -1.07
CA VAL A 54 1.84 9.42 -0.63
C VAL A 54 1.42 9.61 0.82
N VAL A 55 0.65 8.70 1.41
CA VAL A 55 0.18 8.83 2.79
C VAL A 55 0.42 7.55 3.60
N ILE A 56 0.36 7.68 4.92
CA ILE A 56 0.23 6.54 5.83
C ILE A 56 -1.07 5.77 5.52
N THR A 57 -1.10 4.47 5.83
CA THR A 57 -2.32 3.66 5.67
C THR A 57 -2.74 2.92 6.94
N ALA A 58 -2.02 3.08 8.05
CA ALA A 58 -2.37 2.45 9.33
C ALA A 58 -3.72 2.93 9.87
N ASP A 59 -4.02 4.22 9.70
CA ASP A 59 -5.30 4.86 10.00
C ASP A 59 -6.47 4.18 9.28
N ARG A 60 -6.43 4.13 7.95
CA ARG A 60 -7.51 3.56 7.14
C ARG A 60 -7.58 2.03 7.24
N ALA A 61 -6.45 1.37 7.51
CA ALA A 61 -6.41 -0.07 7.79
C ALA A 61 -7.18 -0.42 9.06
N GLU A 62 -7.03 0.37 10.13
CA GLU A 62 -7.78 0.17 11.37
C GLU A 62 -9.29 0.24 11.12
N ILE A 63 -9.75 1.29 10.41
CA ILE A 63 -11.16 1.48 10.07
C ILE A 63 -11.68 0.32 9.21
N ALA A 64 -10.95 -0.04 8.15
CA ALA A 64 -11.36 -1.12 7.25
C ALA A 64 -11.41 -2.47 7.99
N SER A 65 -10.47 -2.71 8.90
CA SER A 65 -10.43 -3.92 9.70
C SER A 65 -11.68 -4.08 10.57
N GLN A 66 -12.10 -2.98 11.23
CA GLN A 66 -13.31 -2.96 12.05
C GLN A 66 -14.57 -3.17 11.21
N VAL A 67 -14.70 -2.46 10.09
CA VAL A 67 -15.90 -2.52 9.23
C VAL A 67 -16.05 -3.91 8.58
N ALA A 68 -14.96 -4.50 8.09
CA ALA A 68 -15.00 -5.82 7.46
C ALA A 68 -15.03 -6.98 8.47
N GLY A 69 -14.67 -6.73 9.73
CA GLY A 69 -14.38 -7.76 10.72
C GLY A 69 -13.33 -8.73 10.19
N PHE A 70 -12.23 -8.18 9.66
CA PHE A 70 -11.12 -8.90 9.00
C PHE A 70 -9.79 -8.21 9.30
N PRO A 71 -8.67 -8.92 9.54
CA PRO A 71 -7.39 -8.27 9.79
C PRO A 71 -6.87 -7.50 8.57
N VAL A 72 -6.78 -6.18 8.70
CA VAL A 72 -6.16 -5.28 7.71
C VAL A 72 -5.04 -4.53 8.41
N TYR A 73 -3.86 -4.51 7.80
CA TYR A 73 -2.69 -3.80 8.30
C TYR A 73 -2.31 -2.66 7.37
N GLY A 74 -1.70 -1.62 7.93
CA GLY A 74 -1.18 -0.49 7.15
C GLY A 74 0.35 -0.41 7.16
N SER A 75 0.85 0.54 6.38
CA SER A 75 2.27 0.85 6.19
C SER A 75 2.48 2.35 6.02
N ILE A 76 3.74 2.74 5.90
CA ILE A 76 4.17 4.08 5.47
C ILE A 76 5.25 3.94 4.41
N ALA A 77 5.20 4.77 3.37
CA ALA A 77 6.28 4.91 2.39
C ALA A 77 6.98 6.26 2.53
N LEU A 78 8.31 6.24 2.65
CA LEU A 78 9.16 7.38 2.96
C LEU A 78 9.44 8.27 1.74
N ASN A 79 8.37 8.71 1.08
CA ASN A 79 8.37 9.63 -0.06
C ASN A 79 8.27 11.10 0.41
N TYR A 80 8.48 12.07 -0.49
CA TYR A 80 8.40 13.51 -0.19
C TYR A 80 7.18 13.96 0.60
N SER A 81 6.01 13.37 0.35
CA SER A 81 4.75 13.71 1.02
C SER A 81 4.76 13.49 2.54
N VAL A 82 5.68 12.66 3.05
CA VAL A 82 5.92 12.46 4.49
C VAL A 82 7.29 12.98 4.94
N GLY A 83 7.97 13.75 4.08
CA GLY A 83 9.29 14.35 4.35
C GLY A 83 10.49 13.50 3.97
N GLY A 84 10.32 12.45 3.15
CA GLY A 84 11.43 11.56 2.75
C GLY A 84 11.81 10.57 3.85
N LEU A 85 13.11 10.31 4.04
CA LEU A 85 13.64 9.48 5.13
C LEU A 85 13.42 10.14 6.51
N ASN A 86 12.18 10.13 6.96
CA ASN A 86 11.72 10.84 8.12
C ASN A 86 11.43 9.87 9.28
N ALA A 87 12.36 9.77 10.22
CA ALA A 87 12.22 8.89 11.38
C ALA A 87 11.01 9.26 12.27
N ASN A 88 10.66 10.55 12.37
CA ASN A 88 9.49 10.98 13.14
C ASN A 88 8.19 10.47 12.50
N ALA A 89 8.11 10.49 11.17
CA ALA A 89 6.95 9.94 10.46
C ALA A 89 6.82 8.42 10.67
N VAL A 90 7.95 7.70 10.68
CA VAL A 90 7.99 6.26 11.01
C VAL A 90 7.49 6.02 12.44
N GLU A 91 7.97 6.78 13.42
CA GLU A 91 7.58 6.60 14.82
C GLU A 91 6.08 6.80 15.02
N VAL A 92 5.51 7.85 14.43
CA VAL A 92 4.07 8.10 14.46
C VAL A 92 3.32 6.95 13.78
N ALA A 93 3.79 6.49 12.61
CA ALA A 93 3.13 5.41 11.90
C ALA A 93 3.11 4.09 12.69
N LEU A 94 4.20 3.76 13.36
CA LEU A 94 4.28 2.59 14.23
C LEU A 94 3.32 2.70 15.42
N LYS A 95 3.21 3.89 16.04
CA LYS A 95 2.23 4.16 17.12
C LYS A 95 0.79 4.03 16.65
N MET A 96 0.52 4.36 15.38
CA MET A 96 -0.78 4.16 14.74
C MET A 96 -1.02 2.71 14.27
N GLY A 97 -0.05 1.80 14.46
CA GLY A 97 -0.22 0.38 14.17
C GLY A 97 0.29 -0.09 12.80
N ALA A 98 1.04 0.74 12.07
CA ALA A 98 1.72 0.32 10.84
C ALA A 98 2.58 -0.93 11.10
N LYS A 99 2.58 -1.87 10.14
CA LYS A 99 3.36 -3.11 10.20
C LYS A 99 4.54 -3.15 9.24
N GLU A 100 4.63 -2.17 8.34
CA GLU A 100 5.68 -2.11 7.34
C GLU A 100 6.09 -0.65 7.06
N VAL A 101 7.39 -0.45 6.88
CA VAL A 101 8.00 0.83 6.48
C VAL A 101 8.69 0.61 5.15
N TRP A 102 8.23 1.30 4.12
CA TRP A 102 8.85 1.31 2.80
C TRP A 102 9.86 2.44 2.71
N LEU A 103 11.06 2.12 2.24
CA LEU A 103 12.02 3.11 1.75
C LEU A 103 11.41 3.93 0.58
N PRO A 104 12.03 5.06 0.18
CA PRO A 104 11.54 5.88 -0.91
C PRO A 104 11.21 5.03 -2.13
N THR A 105 10.04 5.26 -2.72
CA THR A 105 9.58 4.47 -3.87
C THR A 105 9.59 5.34 -5.13
N ILE A 106 8.66 6.29 -5.23
CA ILE A 106 8.52 7.16 -6.42
C ILE A 106 9.50 8.33 -6.37
N HIS A 107 10.15 8.53 -5.22
CA HIS A 107 11.12 9.59 -4.99
C HIS A 107 12.52 9.05 -4.64
N ALA A 108 12.79 7.76 -4.87
CA ALA A 108 14.16 7.24 -4.88
C ALA A 108 14.92 7.79 -6.09
N ALA A 109 16.20 8.18 -5.97
CA ALA A 109 16.90 8.80 -7.09
C ALA A 109 17.01 7.87 -8.31
N HIS A 110 17.24 6.57 -8.08
CA HIS A 110 17.22 5.59 -9.17
C HIS A 110 15.87 5.55 -9.89
N TYR A 111 14.76 5.55 -9.15
CA TYR A 111 13.44 5.53 -9.77
C TYR A 111 13.21 6.83 -10.56
N VAL A 112 13.51 7.99 -9.98
CA VAL A 112 13.35 9.30 -10.64
C VAL A 112 14.19 9.39 -11.92
N ALA A 113 15.43 8.90 -11.90
CA ALA A 113 16.33 8.87 -13.06
C ALA A 113 15.84 7.95 -14.19
N GLN A 114 15.04 6.92 -13.86
CA GLN A 114 14.59 5.91 -14.80
C GLN A 114 13.07 5.76 -14.86
N LYS A 115 12.30 6.79 -14.48
CA LYS A 115 10.85 6.70 -14.18
C LYS A 115 9.96 6.15 -15.29
N GLU A 116 10.44 6.12 -16.52
CA GLU A 116 9.69 5.73 -17.72
C GLU A 116 9.26 4.24 -17.72
N HIS A 117 9.94 3.37 -16.97
CA HIS A 117 9.57 1.95 -16.87
C HIS A 117 8.27 1.69 -16.09
N VAL A 118 7.73 2.68 -15.34
CA VAL A 118 6.41 2.60 -14.69
C VAL A 118 5.57 3.86 -15.01
N PRO A 119 4.92 3.92 -16.19
CA PRO A 119 4.28 5.14 -16.70
C PRO A 119 3.23 5.75 -15.76
N THR A 120 2.49 4.93 -15.03
CA THR A 120 1.46 5.41 -14.10
C THR A 120 2.06 6.20 -12.95
N LEU A 121 3.17 5.73 -12.38
CA LEU A 121 3.86 6.36 -11.27
C LEU A 121 4.73 7.52 -11.73
N ALA A 122 5.23 7.50 -12.97
CA ALA A 122 6.00 8.61 -13.56
C ALA A 122 5.24 9.95 -13.54
N LYS A 123 3.90 9.90 -13.59
CA LYS A 123 3.04 11.09 -13.50
C LYS A 123 3.11 11.81 -12.15
N ALA A 124 3.55 11.12 -11.10
CA ALA A 124 3.75 11.72 -9.77
C ALA A 124 5.17 12.28 -9.58
N VAL A 125 6.03 12.24 -10.61
CA VAL A 125 7.39 12.76 -10.58
C VAL A 125 7.51 13.94 -11.54
N ASP A 126 7.55 15.14 -10.99
CA ASP A 126 7.65 16.38 -11.76
C ASP A 126 8.92 16.46 -12.60
N LYS A 127 8.90 17.32 -13.63
CA LYS A 127 10.08 17.60 -14.45
C LYS A 127 11.13 18.32 -13.60
N GLY A 128 12.35 17.80 -13.56
CA GLY A 128 13.45 18.37 -12.76
C GLY A 128 13.38 18.04 -11.27
N MET A 129 12.44 17.19 -10.83
CA MET A 129 12.46 16.63 -9.49
C MET A 129 13.72 15.78 -9.32
N GLU A 130 14.43 16.00 -8.21
CA GLU A 130 15.51 15.11 -7.77
C GLU A 130 14.93 14.08 -6.80
N GLY A 131 15.33 12.82 -6.91
CA GLY A 131 15.04 11.82 -5.88
C GLY A 131 16.05 11.91 -4.74
N PHE A 132 15.71 11.35 -3.59
CA PHE A 132 16.69 11.17 -2.51
C PHE A 132 17.37 9.81 -2.63
N TYR A 133 18.69 9.81 -2.42
CA TYR A 133 19.61 8.67 -2.51
C TYR A 133 19.70 8.05 -3.91
#